data_AF-A0AAN9K584-F1
#
_entry.id   AF-A0AAN9K584-F1
#
_cell.length_a   1.000
_cell.length_b   1.000
_cell.length_c   1.000
_cell.angle_alpha   90.00
_cell.angle_beta   90.00
_cell.angle_gamma   90.00
#
_symmetry.space_group_name_H-M   'P 1'
#
loop_
_entity.id
_entity.type
_entity.pdbx_description
1 polymer ?
#
loop_
_entity_poly.entity_id
_entity_poly.type
_entity_poly.pdbx_seq_one_letter_code
_entity_poly.pdbx_strand_id
1 'polypeptide(L)'
;MASIYSCTECDSNLNLNSSYAYPPDFYFEAGNKDSVSFSAIDTTKFKFQKEDKIRPFFETLNYWGIQRKRTKIMCNSCGHLVGYVYDDGPPLTNTTGQFHMGPSQVIPRAPRYRFKTKSLRITSS
;
A
#
# COMPACT_ATOMS: atom_id res chain seq x y z
N MET A 1 20.94 -1.89 -8.70
CA MET A 1 20.05 -2.20 -9.83
C MET A 1 18.78 -1.38 -9.64
N ALA A 2 18.49 -0.46 -10.55
CA ALA A 2 17.27 0.31 -10.51
C ALA A 2 16.18 -0.48 -11.23
N SER A 3 15.08 -0.77 -10.55
CA SER A 3 13.92 -1.38 -11.20
C SER A 3 13.02 -0.27 -11.73
N ILE A 4 12.71 -0.31 -13.03
CA ILE A 4 11.73 0.58 -13.64
C ILE A 4 10.37 -0.09 -13.52
N TYR A 5 9.40 0.62 -12.93
CA TYR A 5 8.03 0.16 -12.77
C TYR A 5 7.11 0.94 -13.71
N SER A 6 6.46 0.21 -14.62
CA SER A 6 5.49 0.76 -15.56
C SER A 6 4.12 0.11 -15.38
N CYS A 7 3.06 0.82 -15.76
CA CYS A 7 1.71 0.26 -15.78
C CYS A 7 1.61 -0.84 -16.86
N THR A 8 1.03 -1.99 -16.56
CA THR A 8 0.87 -3.07 -17.56
C THR A 8 -0.11 -2.75 -18.68
N GLU A 9 -1.07 -1.86 -18.45
CA GLU A 9 -2.12 -1.56 -19.45
C GLU A 9 -1.73 -0.47 -20.46
N CYS A 10 -0.94 0.51 -20.05
CA CYS A 10 -0.61 1.67 -20.90
C CYS A 10 0.89 1.96 -20.97
N ASP A 11 1.72 1.10 -20.37
CA ASP A 11 3.18 1.20 -20.30
C ASP A 11 3.72 2.52 -19.71
N SER A 12 2.86 3.37 -19.14
CA SER A 12 3.28 4.62 -18.51
C SER A 12 4.21 4.36 -17.33
N ASN A 13 5.32 5.07 -17.26
CA ASN A 13 6.24 5.03 -16.12
C ASN A 13 5.55 5.57 -14.86
N LEU A 14 5.49 4.75 -13.82
CA LEU A 14 4.80 5.04 -12.56
C LEU A 14 5.69 5.76 -11.53
N ASN A 15 6.97 6.01 -11.87
CA ASN A 15 7.96 6.70 -11.04
C ASN A 15 8.09 6.10 -9.62
N LEU A 16 7.99 4.77 -9.51
CA LEU A 16 8.18 4.08 -8.25
C LEU A 16 9.68 3.91 -8.00
N ASN A 17 10.15 4.40 -6.86
CA ASN A 17 11.55 4.35 -6.48
C ASN A 17 11.81 3.18 -5.54
N SER A 18 12.77 2.32 -5.88
CA SER A 18 13.16 1.16 -5.07
C SER A 18 13.74 1.55 -3.70
N SER A 19 14.25 2.78 -3.52
CA SER A 19 14.69 3.29 -2.20
C SER A 19 13.55 3.38 -1.17
N TYR A 20 12.30 3.50 -1.63
CA TYR A 20 11.12 3.49 -0.76
C TYR A 20 10.41 2.13 -0.74
N ALA A 21 10.93 1.12 -1.45
CA ALA A 21 10.35 -0.21 -1.44
C ALA A 21 10.66 -0.92 -0.13
N TYR A 22 9.64 -1.57 0.44
CA TYR A 22 9.86 -2.48 1.56
C TYR A 22 10.54 -3.77 1.08
N PRO A 23 11.43 -4.38 1.90
CA PRO A 23 11.98 -5.69 1.62
C PRO A 23 10.87 -6.74 1.40
N PRO A 24 11.10 -7.75 0.55
CA PRO A 24 10.10 -8.79 0.28
C PRO A 24 9.72 -9.57 1.56
N ASP A 25 10.67 -9.73 2.49
CA ASP A 25 10.49 -10.44 3.76
C ASP A 25 9.92 -9.56 4.89
N PHE A 26 9.59 -8.29 4.60
CA PHE A 26 9.03 -7.40 5.60
C PHE A 26 7.61 -7.86 5.97
N TYR A 27 7.39 -8.06 7.27
CA TYR A 27 6.10 -8.50 7.79
C TYR A 27 5.07 -7.37 7.79
N PHE A 28 3.87 -7.68 7.27
CA PHE A 28 2.70 -6.81 7.35
C PHE A 28 1.51 -7.63 7.81
N GLU A 29 0.70 -7.08 8.71
CA GLU A 29 -0.50 -7.75 9.23
C GLU A 29 -1.49 -8.11 8.12
N ALA A 30 -1.70 -7.21 7.14
CA ALA A 30 -2.53 -7.47 5.97
C ALA A 30 -1.81 -8.26 4.84
N GLY A 31 -0.60 -8.76 5.13
CA GLY A 31 0.24 -9.53 4.22
C GLY A 31 0.84 -8.73 3.04
N ASN A 32 1.72 -9.38 2.29
CA ASN A 32 2.39 -8.81 1.10
C ASN A 32 2.51 -9.81 -0.06
N LYS A 33 1.66 -10.84 -0.10
CA LYS A 33 1.69 -11.85 -1.17
C LYS A 33 1.38 -11.22 -2.53
N ASP A 34 2.16 -11.60 -3.55
CA ASP A 34 2.05 -11.21 -4.96
C ASP A 34 1.98 -9.69 -5.17
N SER A 35 2.70 -8.95 -4.31
CA SER A 35 2.71 -7.49 -4.31
C SER A 35 4.05 -6.90 -3.92
N VAL A 36 4.27 -5.68 -4.38
CA VAL A 36 5.38 -4.83 -3.94
C VAL A 36 4.79 -3.67 -3.13
N SER A 37 5.37 -3.39 -1.98
CA SER A 37 4.89 -2.35 -1.06
C SER A 37 5.93 -1.23 -0.97
N PHE A 38 5.46 0.02 -0.94
CA PHE A 38 6.31 1.20 -0.81
C PHE A 38 5.88 2.07 0.38
N SER A 39 6.84 2.72 1.02
CA SER A 39 6.61 3.69 2.09
C SER A 39 6.22 5.07 1.57
N ALA A 40 6.68 5.42 0.37
CA ALA A 40 6.36 6.67 -0.31
C ALA A 40 6.27 6.47 -1.82
N ILE A 41 5.43 7.27 -2.48
CA ILE A 41 5.24 7.28 -3.94
C ILE A 41 5.06 8.69 -4.46
N ASP A 42 5.34 8.90 -5.75
CA ASP A 42 5.00 10.12 -6.46
C ASP A 42 3.49 10.17 -6.74
N THR A 43 2.75 10.93 -5.93
CA THR A 43 1.29 11.04 -6.01
C THR A 43 0.79 11.63 -7.33
N THR A 44 1.63 12.33 -8.11
CA THR A 44 1.24 12.92 -9.41
C THR A 44 0.97 11.86 -10.49
N LYS A 45 1.53 10.65 -10.31
CA LYS A 45 1.37 9.52 -11.24
C LYS A 45 0.13 8.68 -10.94
N PHE A 46 -0.61 8.98 -9.89
CA PHE A 46 -1.75 8.17 -9.45
C PHE A 46 -3.01 8.99 -9.17
N LYS A 47 -4.17 8.35 -9.33
CA LYS A 47 -5.46 8.82 -8.82
C LYS A 47 -5.89 7.93 -7.67
N PHE A 48 -6.29 8.54 -6.56
CA PHE A 48 -6.79 7.81 -5.40
C PHE A 48 -8.32 7.84 -5.37
N GLN A 49 -8.94 6.67 -5.26
CA GLN A 49 -10.39 6.54 -5.19
C GLN A 49 -10.80 5.75 -3.96
N LYS A 50 -11.67 6.32 -3.14
CA LYS A 50 -12.25 5.60 -2.00
C LYS A 50 -13.18 4.50 -2.52
N GLU A 51 -12.99 3.29 -2.02
CA GLU A 51 -13.86 2.14 -2.23
C GLU A 51 -14.49 1.77 -0.89
N ASP A 52 -15.82 1.74 -0.87
CA ASP A 52 -16.60 1.18 0.23
C ASP A 52 -17.42 0.02 -0.33
N LYS A 53 -17.14 -1.20 0.15
CA LYS A 53 -17.83 -2.41 -0.29
C LYS A 53 -18.34 -3.18 0.91
N ILE A 54 -19.62 -3.54 0.84
CA ILE A 54 -20.26 -4.45 1.79
C ILE A 54 -20.13 -5.86 1.23
N ARG A 55 -19.04 -6.54 1.58
CA ARG A 55 -18.80 -7.95 1.24
C ARG A 55 -17.90 -8.57 2.31
N PRO A 56 -18.16 -9.81 2.74
CA PRO A 56 -17.27 -10.51 3.65
C PRO A 56 -15.82 -10.49 3.13
N PHE A 57 -14.87 -10.14 4.01
CA PHE A 57 -13.45 -10.15 3.71
C PHE A 57 -12.63 -10.52 4.95
N PHE A 58 -11.43 -11.03 4.72
CA PHE A 58 -10.43 -11.26 5.75
C PHE A 58 -9.41 -10.12 5.72
N GLU A 59 -9.19 -9.47 6.85
CA GLU A 59 -8.14 -8.44 7.00
C GLU A 59 -6.83 -9.08 7.44
N THR A 60 -6.92 -10.01 8.39
CA THR A 60 -5.84 -10.87 8.86
C THR A 60 -6.33 -12.32 8.92
N LEU A 61 -5.46 -13.27 9.27
CA LEU A 61 -5.84 -14.68 9.44
C LEU A 61 -6.97 -14.88 10.47
N ASN A 62 -7.00 -14.04 11.51
CA ASN A 62 -7.91 -14.20 12.64
C ASN A 62 -9.03 -13.14 12.67
N TYR A 63 -9.08 -12.24 11.68
CA TYR A 63 -10.08 -11.17 11.62
C TYR A 63 -10.78 -11.14 10.27
N TRP A 64 -12.11 -11.25 10.34
CA TRP A 64 -13.02 -11.09 9.21
C TRP A 64 -13.94 -9.90 9.46
N GLY A 65 -14.34 -9.22 8.39
CA GLY A 65 -15.26 -8.10 8.45
C GLY A 65 -16.25 -8.13 7.28
N ILE A 66 -17.31 -7.33 7.40
CA ILE A 66 -18.39 -7.25 6.39
C ILE A 66 -18.24 -5.99 5.52
N GLN A 67 -17.80 -4.87 6.10
CA GLN A 67 -17.61 -3.61 5.37
C GLN A 67 -16.12 -3.36 5.15
N ARG A 68 -15.72 -3.30 3.88
CA ARG A 68 -14.33 -3.06 3.47
C ARG A 68 -14.19 -1.65 2.94
N LYS A 69 -13.54 -0.79 3.71
CA LYS A 69 -13.14 0.57 3.31
C LYS A 69 -11.68 0.57 2.88
N ARG A 70 -11.38 0.96 1.64
CA ARG A 70 -10.01 1.02 1.12
C ARG A 70 -9.84 2.18 0.15
N THR A 71 -8.61 2.64 0.00
CA THR A 71 -8.26 3.60 -1.03
C THR A 71 -7.57 2.86 -2.18
N LYS A 72 -8.21 2.86 -3.36
CA LYS A 72 -7.62 2.35 -4.60
C LYS A 72 -6.53 3.28 -5.09
N ILE A 73 -5.47 2.69 -5.62
CA ILE A 73 -4.42 3.39 -6.36
C ILE A 73 -4.66 3.08 -7.83
N MET A 74 -5.02 4.10 -8.60
CA MET A 74 -5.29 4.00 -10.02
C MET A 74 -4.17 4.70 -10.80
N CYS A 75 -3.75 4.15 -11.93
CA CYS A 75 -2.82 4.84 -12.84
C CYS A 75 -3.46 6.16 -13.31
N ASN A 76 -2.73 7.28 -13.21
CA ASN A 76 -3.26 8.58 -13.63
C ASN A 76 -3.52 8.64 -15.15
N SER A 77 -2.70 7.95 -15.95
CA SER A 77 -2.75 7.97 -17.42
C SER A 77 -3.94 7.20 -18.00
N CYS A 78 -4.18 5.96 -17.56
CA CYS A 78 -5.23 5.09 -18.13
C CYS A 78 -6.38 4.77 -17.17
N GLY A 79 -6.26 5.12 -15.88
CA GLY A 79 -7.27 4.76 -14.88
C GLY A 79 -7.29 3.28 -14.49
N HIS A 80 -6.29 2.47 -14.86
CA HIS A 80 -6.24 1.07 -14.42
C HIS A 80 -5.90 0.95 -12.93
N LEU A 81 -6.49 -0.05 -12.25
CA LEU A 81 -6.23 -0.33 -10.84
C LEU A 81 -4.87 -1.00 -10.66
N VAL A 82 -3.92 -0.29 -10.06
CA VAL A 82 -2.55 -0.79 -9.82
C VAL A 82 -2.30 -1.23 -8.38
N GLY A 83 -3.11 -0.79 -7.42
CA GLY A 83 -2.85 -1.09 -6.01
C GLY A 83 -3.90 -0.59 -5.03
N TYR A 84 -3.56 -0.67 -3.74
CA TYR A 84 -4.36 -0.16 -2.63
C TYR A 84 -3.46 0.46 -1.55
N VAL A 85 -3.97 1.46 -0.86
CA VAL A 85 -3.35 2.02 0.35
C VAL A 85 -3.82 1.25 1.58
N TYR A 86 -2.90 0.97 2.50
CA TYR A 86 -3.15 0.34 3.79
C TYR A 86 -2.52 1.19 4.90
N ASP A 87 -3.16 1.26 6.06
CA ASP A 87 -2.65 2.02 7.22
C ASP A 87 -1.93 1.09 8.21
N ASP A 88 -1.10 0.18 7.69
CA ASP A 88 -0.32 -0.81 8.47
C ASP A 88 1.20 -0.58 8.38
N GLY A 89 1.63 0.58 7.86
CA GLY A 89 3.04 1.01 7.86
C GLY A 89 3.58 1.32 9.27
N PRO A 90 4.82 1.82 9.41
CA PRO A 90 5.41 2.11 10.72
C PRO A 90 4.56 3.11 11.53
N PRO A 91 4.60 3.02 12.88
CA PRO A 91 3.89 3.97 13.73
C PRO A 91 4.41 5.40 13.50
N LEU A 92 3.51 6.38 13.44
CA LEU A 92 3.89 7.79 13.26
C LEU A 92 4.47 8.43 14.53
N THR A 93 4.24 7.80 15.69
CA THR A 93 4.69 8.30 16.99
C THR A 93 5.35 7.19 17.79
N ASN A 94 6.56 7.44 18.31
CA ASN A 94 7.27 6.53 19.22
C ASN A 94 7.01 6.87 20.70
N THR A 95 5.95 7.61 21.01
CA THR A 95 5.68 8.08 22.37
C THR A 95 5.03 6.99 23.20
N THR A 96 5.40 6.87 24.48
CA THR A 96 4.82 5.92 25.45
C THR A 96 3.37 6.26 25.87
N GLY A 97 2.68 7.10 25.08
CA GLY A 97 1.37 7.67 25.41
C GLY A 97 1.41 8.70 26.54
N GLN A 98 0.27 9.35 26.77
CA GLN A 98 0.11 10.24 27.92
C GLN A 98 0.20 9.40 29.20
N PHE A 99 0.96 9.87 30.20
CA PHE A 99 1.13 9.22 31.51
C PHE A 99 1.85 7.85 31.52
N HIS A 100 2.64 7.50 30.50
CA HIS A 100 3.27 6.16 30.37
C HIS A 100 2.25 5.00 30.33
N MET A 101 0.97 5.29 30.05
CA MET A 101 -0.09 4.29 29.96
C MET A 101 -0.09 3.55 28.62
N GLY A 102 1.03 3.59 27.90
CA GLY A 102 1.15 3.12 26.54
C GLY A 102 0.40 4.04 25.56
N PRO A 103 0.73 3.95 24.27
CA PRO A 103 -0.08 4.61 23.26
C PRO A 103 -1.55 4.19 23.38
N SER A 104 -2.45 5.16 23.27
CA SER A 104 -3.89 4.95 23.02
C SER A 104 -4.06 3.85 21.97
N GLN A 105 -5.07 2.98 22.12
CA GLN A 105 -5.26 1.75 21.35
C GLN A 105 -5.34 1.90 19.81
N VAL A 106 -5.18 3.12 19.28
CA VAL A 106 -4.97 3.40 17.87
C VAL A 106 -3.79 4.35 17.73
N ILE A 107 -2.57 3.80 17.58
CA ILE A 107 -1.42 4.60 17.12
C ILE A 107 -1.66 4.89 15.63
N PRO A 108 -1.68 6.16 15.21
CA PRO A 108 -1.78 6.48 13.79
C PRO A 108 -0.54 5.92 13.08
N ARG A 109 -0.77 5.14 12.03
CA ARG A 109 0.27 4.44 11.26
C ARG A 109 0.49 5.14 9.93
N ALA A 110 1.71 5.05 9.42
CA ALA A 110 2.05 5.57 8.11
C ALA A 110 1.32 4.78 7.00
N PRO A 111 0.91 5.43 5.90
CA PRO A 111 0.31 4.74 4.79
C PRO A 111 1.35 3.85 4.08
N ARG A 112 0.92 2.65 3.70
CA ARG A 112 1.63 1.70 2.87
C ARG A 112 0.97 1.63 1.50
N TYR A 113 1.76 1.87 0.45
CA TYR A 113 1.29 1.81 -0.92
C TYR A 113 1.59 0.43 -1.49
N ARG A 114 0.59 -0.46 -1.51
CA ARG A 114 0.74 -1.84 -1.97
C ARG A 114 0.26 -1.98 -3.41
N PHE A 115 1.18 -2.30 -4.31
CA PHE A 115 0.91 -2.53 -5.73
C PHE A 115 0.86 -4.02 -6.02
N LYS A 116 -0.04 -4.43 -6.92
CA LYS A 116 -0.10 -5.83 -7.36
C LYS A 116 1.02 -6.05 -8.39
N THR A 117 1.81 -7.10 -8.22
CA THR A 117 2.90 -7.40 -9.18
C THR A 117 2.34 -7.59 -10.59
N LYS A 118 1.16 -8.21 -10.73
CA LYS A 118 0.50 -8.41 -12.03
C LYS A 118 0.03 -7.14 -12.75
N SER A 119 -0.06 -6.00 -12.05
CA SER A 119 -0.43 -4.70 -12.67
C SER A 119 0.79 -3.82 -12.95
N LEU A 120 1.99 -4.34 -12.67
CA LEU A 120 3.27 -3.67 -12.88
C LEU A 120 4.11 -4.46 -13.89
N ARG A 121 4.59 -3.77 -14.92
CA ARG A 121 5.70 -4.25 -15.74
C ARG A 121 6.99 -3.81 -15.05
N ILE A 122 7.79 -4.78 -14.61
CA ILE A 122 9.07 -4.53 -13.95
C ILE A 122 10.18 -4.81 -14.95
N THR A 123 11.03 -3.80 -15.19
CA THR A 123 12.20 -3.94 -16.06
C THR A 123 13.44 -3.61 -15.23
N SER A 124 14.38 -4.55 -15.16
CA SER A 124 15.68 -4.32 -14.50
C SER A 124 16.63 -3.66 -15.50
N SER A 125 17.16 -2.48 -15.15
CA SER A 125 18.30 -1.85 -15.83
C SER A 125 19.60 -2.16 -15.12
#